data_AF-A0A7J4Q574-F1
#
_entry.id   AF-A0A7J4Q574-F1
#
_cell.length_a   1.000
_cell.length_b   1.000
_cell.length_c   1.000
_cell.angle_alpha   90.00
_cell.angle_beta   90.00
_cell.angle_gamma   90.00
#
_symmetry.space_group_name_H-M   'P 1'
#
loop_
_entity.id
_entity.type
_entity.pdbx_description
1 polymer ?
#
loop_
_entity_poly.entity_id
_entity_poly.type
_entity_poly.pdbx_seq_one_letter_code
_entity_poly.pdbx_strand_id
1 'polypeptide(L)'
;MTESFLSDNCPPMGIYETLYDFRDSFGKFMGTEGTHPWSQGFPLTTPLENFNGPSLPDSIDVTWEDRFYPKAWGHPKLRESISDYYNSQYGSNIAPENVMVFAGGRPGIYTVLA
;
A
#
# COMPACT_ATOMS: atom_id res chain seq x y z
N MET A 1 23.92 5.26 30.35
CA MET A 1 23.59 4.28 29.29
C MET A 1 22.57 4.95 28.41
N THR A 2 22.96 5.37 27.22
CA THR A 2 22.06 6.00 26.25
C THR A 2 21.11 4.90 25.76
N GLU A 3 19.80 5.09 25.91
CA GLU A 3 18.85 4.14 25.32
C GLU A 3 19.04 4.12 23.81
N SER A 4 19.29 2.92 23.27
CA SER A 4 19.35 2.68 21.84
C SER A 4 17.98 3.01 21.24
N PHE A 5 17.95 3.78 20.15
CA PHE A 5 16.73 4.02 19.37
C PHE A 5 16.06 2.70 18.92
N LEU A 6 16.88 1.66 18.73
CA LEU A 6 16.42 0.30 18.50
C LEU A 6 16.34 -0.39 19.87
N SER A 7 15.14 -0.37 20.45
CA SER A 7 14.78 -1.16 21.62
C SER A 7 14.43 -2.57 21.20
N ASP A 8 14.92 -3.59 21.93
CA ASP A 8 14.48 -4.98 21.75
C ASP A 8 13.02 -5.19 22.20
N ASN A 9 12.47 -4.23 22.96
CA ASN A 9 11.05 -4.21 23.28
C ASN A 9 10.26 -3.60 22.12
N CYS A 10 9.81 -4.47 21.21
CA CYS A 10 8.92 -4.13 20.12
C CYS A 10 7.50 -4.63 20.46
N PRO A 11 6.68 -3.83 21.19
CA PRO A 11 5.29 -4.20 21.43
C PRO A 11 4.55 -4.37 20.10
N PRO A 12 3.42 -5.10 20.07
CA PRO A 12 2.60 -5.20 18.87
C PRO A 12 2.33 -3.81 18.28
N MET A 13 2.34 -3.69 16.95
CA MET A 13 2.01 -2.40 16.31
C MET A 13 0.67 -1.91 16.84
N GLY A 14 0.59 -0.68 17.35
CA GLY A 14 -0.57 -0.20 18.11
C GLY A 14 -1.92 -0.29 17.37
N ILE A 15 -1.90 -0.37 16.04
CA ILE A 15 -3.10 -0.68 15.25
C ILE A 15 -3.68 -2.06 15.60
N TYR A 16 -2.86 -3.07 15.81
CA TYR A 16 -3.32 -4.41 16.19
C TYR A 16 -3.82 -4.45 17.62
N GLU A 17 -3.14 -3.77 18.55
CA GLU A 17 -3.61 -3.63 19.93
C GLU A 17 -5.02 -3.02 19.95
N THR A 18 -5.22 -1.94 19.19
CA THR A 18 -6.54 -1.29 19.04
C THR A 18 -7.59 -2.25 18.48
N LEU A 19 -7.24 -3.06 17.48
CA LEU A 19 -8.16 -4.02 16.87
C LEU A 19 -8.55 -5.14 17.85
N TYR A 20 -7.62 -5.60 18.68
CA TYR A 20 -7.88 -6.62 19.71
C TYR A 20 -8.71 -6.06 20.86
N ASP A 21 -8.36 -4.90 21.39
CA ASP A 21 -9.10 -4.24 22.48
C ASP A 21 -10.56 -3.95 22.06
N PHE A 22 -10.77 -3.55 20.81
CA PHE A 22 -12.11 -3.38 20.26
C PHE A 22 -12.88 -4.70 20.25
N ARG A 23 -12.28 -5.77 19.74
CA ARG A 23 -12.94 -7.08 19.69
C ARG A 23 -13.35 -7.55 21.09
N ASP A 24 -12.45 -7.40 22.05
CA ASP A 24 -12.68 -7.87 23.42
C ASP A 24 -13.75 -7.01 24.12
N SER A 25 -13.83 -5.71 23.81
CA SER A 25 -14.85 -4.81 24.37
C SER A 25 -16.24 -4.99 23.76
N PHE A 26 -16.32 -5.24 22.45
CA PHE A 26 -17.59 -5.24 21.69
C PHE A 26 -18.07 -6.62 21.27
N GLY A 27 -17.28 -7.68 21.52
CA GLY A 27 -17.59 -9.06 21.13
C GLY A 27 -17.60 -9.31 19.62
N LYS A 28 -17.11 -8.35 18.81
CA LYS A 28 -17.08 -8.43 17.35
C LYS A 28 -15.88 -7.64 16.80
N PHE A 29 -15.43 -7.99 15.60
CA PHE A 29 -14.35 -7.25 14.94
C PHE A 29 -14.74 -5.82 14.59
N MET A 30 -13.75 -4.92 14.58
CA MET A 30 -13.93 -3.55 14.09
C MET A 30 -14.11 -3.58 12.57
N GLY A 31 -15.26 -3.11 12.08
CA GLY A 31 -15.59 -3.08 10.65
C GLY A 31 -17.02 -3.55 10.36
N THR A 32 -17.31 -3.72 9.08
CA THR A 32 -18.59 -4.29 8.59
C THR A 32 -18.35 -5.70 8.06
N GLU A 33 -19.34 -6.57 8.12
CA GLU A 33 -19.26 -7.90 7.50
C GLU A 33 -18.88 -7.78 6.01
N GLY A 34 -17.93 -8.61 5.55
CA GLY A 34 -17.35 -8.51 4.21
C GLY A 34 -16.16 -7.54 4.08
N THR A 35 -15.85 -6.75 5.12
CA THR A 35 -14.59 -5.99 5.21
C THR A 35 -13.54 -6.80 5.97
N HIS A 36 -12.28 -6.71 5.56
CA HIS A 36 -11.23 -7.48 6.21
C HIS A 36 -11.05 -7.00 7.67
N PRO A 37 -11.29 -7.87 8.68
CA PRO A 37 -11.50 -7.46 10.07
C PRO A 37 -10.24 -6.88 10.76
N TRP A 38 -9.09 -7.00 10.10
CA TRP A 38 -7.81 -6.50 10.60
C TRP A 38 -7.20 -5.38 9.76
N SER A 39 -8.00 -4.71 8.94
CA SER A 39 -7.47 -3.72 8.01
C SER A 39 -8.16 -2.37 8.12
N GLN A 40 -7.52 -1.44 8.81
CA GLN A 40 -7.65 -0.04 8.43
C GLN A 40 -6.71 0.22 7.26
N GLY A 41 -7.20 0.83 6.18
CA GLY A 41 -6.39 1.20 5.01
C GLY A 41 -6.20 0.10 3.96
N PHE A 42 -7.07 -0.90 3.88
CA PHE A 42 -7.09 -1.84 2.74
C PHE A 42 -7.76 -1.21 1.52
N PRO A 43 -7.26 -1.46 0.29
CA PRO A 43 -7.95 -1.04 -0.92
C PRO A 43 -9.38 -1.60 -0.94
N LEU A 44 -10.34 -0.80 -1.42
CA LEU A 44 -11.68 -1.31 -1.63
C LEU A 44 -11.66 -2.42 -2.70
N THR A 45 -12.30 -3.54 -2.39
CA THR A 45 -12.52 -4.66 -3.32
C THR A 45 -13.86 -4.56 -4.03
N THR A 46 -14.46 -3.38 -4.02
CA THR A 46 -15.70 -3.06 -4.73
C THR A 46 -15.53 -1.75 -5.50
N PRO A 47 -16.11 -1.64 -6.71
CA PRO A 47 -16.14 -0.38 -7.43
C PRO A 47 -16.84 0.74 -6.65
N LEU A 48 -16.38 1.97 -6.85
CA LEU A 48 -17.03 3.16 -6.32
C LEU A 48 -18.22 3.56 -7.21
N GLU A 49 -19.35 2.84 -7.09
CA GLU A 49 -20.52 3.00 -7.97
C GLU A 49 -21.03 4.45 -8.05
N ASN A 50 -21.09 5.14 -6.91
CA ASN A 50 -21.56 6.54 -6.84
C ASN A 50 -20.61 7.56 -7.49
N PHE A 51 -19.40 7.14 -7.88
CA PHE A 51 -18.36 8.00 -8.44
C PHE A 51 -17.90 7.52 -9.83
N ASN A 52 -18.67 6.64 -10.48
CA ASN A 52 -18.29 5.98 -11.73
C ASN A 52 -16.91 5.29 -11.63
N GLY A 53 -16.64 4.64 -10.50
CA GLY A 53 -15.41 3.87 -10.31
C GLY A 53 -15.26 2.77 -11.36
N PRO A 54 -14.03 2.50 -11.84
CA PRO A 54 -13.81 1.46 -12.83
C PRO A 54 -14.17 0.07 -12.28
N SER A 55 -14.58 -0.83 -13.17
CA SER A 55 -14.72 -2.25 -12.83
C SER A 55 -13.38 -2.80 -12.39
N LEU A 56 -13.38 -3.61 -11.33
CA LEU A 56 -12.18 -4.35 -10.94
C LEU A 56 -11.88 -5.44 -11.99
N PRO A 57 -10.60 -5.71 -12.29
CA PRO A 57 -10.23 -6.80 -13.17
C PRO A 57 -10.57 -8.15 -12.51
N ASP A 58 -11.30 -9.01 -13.22
CA ASP A 58 -11.66 -10.35 -12.73
C ASP A 58 -10.44 -11.30 -12.66
N SER A 59 -9.41 -11.02 -13.44
CA SER A 59 -8.15 -11.77 -13.45
C SER A 59 -6.99 -10.90 -13.95
N ILE A 60 -5.77 -11.31 -13.59
CA ILE A 60 -4.53 -10.77 -14.13
C ILE A 60 -3.76 -11.96 -14.70
N ASP A 61 -3.41 -11.88 -15.98
CA ASP A 61 -2.52 -12.86 -16.58
C ASP A 61 -1.08 -12.57 -16.13
N VAL A 62 -0.37 -13.62 -15.69
CA VAL A 62 1.00 -13.52 -15.19
C VAL A 62 1.85 -14.51 -15.97
N THR A 63 2.72 -13.99 -16.82
CA THR A 63 3.59 -14.80 -17.66
C THR A 63 4.86 -15.19 -16.91
N TRP A 64 5.75 -15.93 -17.57
CA TRP A 64 7.04 -16.29 -16.98
C TRP A 64 8.02 -15.10 -16.98
N GLU A 65 7.89 -14.18 -17.94
CA GLU A 65 8.67 -12.93 -18.00
C GLU A 65 8.38 -12.00 -16.83
N ASP A 66 7.14 -11.97 -16.33
CA ASP A 66 6.75 -11.17 -15.15
C ASP A 66 7.46 -11.62 -13.86
N ARG A 67 8.05 -12.82 -13.86
CA ARG A 67 8.80 -13.39 -12.72
C ARG A 67 10.27 -13.00 -12.73
N PHE A 68 10.71 -12.30 -13.77
CA PHE A 68 12.08 -11.81 -13.83
C PHE A 68 12.32 -10.71 -12.81
N TYR A 69 13.58 -10.61 -12.37
CA TYR A 69 13.97 -9.49 -11.53
C TYR A 69 13.71 -8.16 -12.25
N PRO A 70 12.97 -7.23 -11.63
CA PRO A 70 12.83 -5.90 -12.18
C PRO A 70 14.17 -5.18 -12.15
N LYS A 71 14.27 -4.06 -12.86
CA LYS A 71 15.38 -3.13 -12.64
C LYS A 71 15.30 -2.60 -11.21
N ALA A 72 16.45 -2.22 -10.64
CA ALA A 72 16.52 -1.68 -9.28
C ALA A 72 15.60 -0.47 -9.03
N TRP A 73 15.25 0.25 -10.09
CA TRP A 73 14.36 1.42 -10.08
C TRP A 73 12.91 1.11 -10.49
N GLY A 74 12.58 -0.15 -10.78
CA GLY A 74 11.24 -0.59 -11.21
C GLY A 74 11.14 -0.94 -12.70
N HIS A 75 9.97 -1.37 -13.13
CA HIS A 75 9.71 -1.66 -14.55
C HIS A 75 9.43 -0.34 -15.32
N PRO A 76 9.98 -0.12 -16.54
CA PRO A 76 9.76 1.12 -17.31
C PRO A 76 8.28 1.48 -17.47
N LYS A 77 7.45 0.52 -17.92
CA LYS A 77 6.01 0.73 -18.11
C LYS A 77 5.28 1.12 -16.81
N LEU A 78 5.74 0.61 -15.67
CA LEU A 78 5.14 0.94 -14.37
C LEU A 78 5.48 2.38 -13.98
N ARG A 79 6.73 2.81 -14.22
CA ARG A 79 7.17 4.19 -13.95
C ARG A 79 6.39 5.21 -14.78
N GLU A 80 6.20 4.91 -16.07
CA GLU A 80 5.39 5.71 -16.99
C GLU A 80 3.92 5.79 -16.53
N SER A 81 3.31 4.64 -16.20
CA SER A 81 1.93 4.59 -15.70
C SER A 81 1.75 5.41 -14.42
N ILE A 82 2.73 5.39 -13.51
CA ILE A 82 2.71 6.20 -12.29
C ILE A 82 2.81 7.69 -12.63
N SER A 83 3.76 8.12 -13.46
CA SER A 83 3.89 9.53 -13.83
C SER A 83 2.63 10.05 -14.53
N ASP A 84 2.07 9.27 -15.46
CA ASP A 84 0.87 9.65 -16.22
C ASP A 84 -0.35 9.81 -15.31
N TYR A 85 -0.51 8.90 -14.34
CA TYR A 85 -1.56 9.01 -13.34
C TYR A 85 -1.45 10.33 -12.56
N TYR A 86 -0.25 10.65 -12.04
CA TYR A 86 -0.09 11.88 -11.25
C TYR A 86 -0.21 13.17 -12.09
N ASN A 87 0.32 13.14 -13.31
CA ASN A 87 0.22 14.29 -14.22
C ASN A 87 -1.24 14.53 -14.65
N SER A 88 -2.01 13.47 -14.92
CA SER A 88 -3.42 13.59 -15.33
C SER A 88 -4.37 13.93 -14.17
N GLN A 89 -4.23 13.26 -13.03
CA GLN A 89 -5.17 13.41 -11.90
C GLN A 89 -4.88 14.63 -11.02
N TYR A 90 -3.61 15.04 -10.93
CA TYR A 90 -3.17 16.09 -10.01
C TYR A 90 -2.48 17.27 -10.70
N GLY A 91 -2.41 17.30 -12.04
CA GLY A 91 -1.74 18.36 -12.78
C GLY A 91 -0.25 18.45 -12.49
N SER A 92 0.36 17.33 -12.11
CA SER A 92 1.79 17.26 -11.82
C SER A 92 2.65 17.38 -13.09
N ASN A 93 3.96 17.56 -12.92
CA ASN A 93 4.94 17.55 -14.01
C ASN A 93 6.08 16.57 -13.69
N ILE A 94 5.74 15.28 -13.63
CA ILE A 94 6.65 14.19 -13.29
C ILE A 94 7.11 13.53 -14.58
N ALA A 95 8.43 13.48 -14.78
CA ALA A 95 9.05 12.67 -15.81
C ALA A 95 9.23 11.22 -15.31
N PRO A 96 8.99 10.18 -16.13
CA PRO A 96 9.13 8.78 -15.71
C PRO A 96 10.50 8.44 -15.11
N GLU A 97 11.56 9.11 -15.59
CA GLU A 97 12.95 8.96 -15.14
C GLU A 97 13.16 9.38 -13.69
N ASN A 98 12.25 10.19 -13.13
CA ASN A 98 12.26 10.65 -11.75
C ASN A 98 11.40 9.79 -10.81
N VAL A 99 10.73 8.75 -11.33
CA VAL A 99 9.94 7.81 -10.53
C VAL A 99 10.79 6.61 -10.12
N MET A 100 10.83 6.29 -8.82
CA MET A 100 11.47 5.06 -8.31
C MET A 100 10.42 4.16 -7.64
N VAL A 101 10.47 2.87 -7.93
CA VAL A 101 9.51 1.88 -7.43
C VAL A 101 10.06 1.13 -6.22
N PHE A 102 9.25 1.05 -5.17
CA PHE A 102 9.56 0.34 -3.93
C PHE A 102 8.46 -0.67 -3.59
N ALA A 103 8.76 -1.60 -2.68
CA ALA A 103 7.81 -2.59 -2.15
C ALA A 103 6.82 -1.95 -1.15
N GLY A 104 6.03 -0.99 -1.63
CA GLY A 104 5.08 -0.21 -0.84
C GLY A 104 5.66 1.09 -0.26
N GLY A 105 4.80 1.84 0.44
CA GLY A 105 5.14 3.18 0.94
C GLY A 105 6.20 3.18 2.04
N ARG A 106 6.24 2.15 2.90
CA ARG A 106 7.18 2.09 4.03
C ARG A 106 8.65 2.03 3.58
N PRO A 107 9.05 1.13 2.66
CA PRO A 107 10.41 1.18 2.11
C PRO A 107 10.73 2.48 1.39
N GLY A 108 9.77 3.06 0.64
CA GLY A 108 9.98 4.35 -0.05
C GLY A 108 10.27 5.51 0.91
N ILE A 109 9.51 5.62 2.00
CA ILE A 109 9.75 6.61 3.06
C ILE A 109 11.12 6.36 3.71
N TYR A 110 11.43 5.11 4.03
CA TYR A 110 12.71 4.76 4.66
C TYR A 110 13.90 5.17 3.78
N THR A 111 13.85 4.94 2.47
CA THR A 111 14.92 5.34 1.55
C THR A 111 15.13 6.86 1.48
N VAL A 112 14.11 7.67 1.77
CA VAL A 112 14.23 9.14 1.78
C VAL A 112 14.77 9.66 3.12
N LEU A 113 14.46 8.97 4.22
CA LEU A 113 14.74 9.45 5.58
C LEU A 113 16.00 8.85 6.23
N ALA A 114 16.46 7.69 5.77
CA ALA A 114 17.65 7.00 6.26
C ALA A 114 18.93 7.49 5.58
#